data_AF-A0A2M6X983-F1
#
_entry.id   AF-A0A2M6X983-F1
#
_cell.length_a   1.000
_cell.length_b   1.000
_cell.length_c   1.000
_cell.angle_alpha   90.00
_cell.angle_beta   90.00
_cell.angle_gamma   90.00
#
_symmetry.space_group_name_H-M   'P 1'
#
loop_
_entity.id
_entity.type
_entity.pdbx_description
1 polymer ?
#
loop_
_entity_poly.entity_id
_entity_poly.type
_entity_poly.pdbx_seq_one_letter_code
_entity_poly.pdbx_strand_id
1 'polypeptide(L)'
;MKLRKILNRKAFTLIELLVVIAIIGILAAVVMVSLNTARGKARDAQRKSDIVNISTALEMYYDSATPPSYPIATGLNDAIVPTYMSKLPTDPTGGTAYTYAPTPAGCAAGACTGYSICATLKDTTGTPTFCKP
;
A
#
# COMPACT_ATOMS: atom_id res chain seq x y z
N MET A 1 -15.40 -34.69 62.83
CA MET A 1 -14.82 -35.51 61.74
C MET A 1 -15.04 -34.76 60.42
N LYS A 2 -13.99 -34.17 59.82
CA LYS A 2 -14.09 -33.36 58.58
C LYS A 2 -13.54 -34.19 57.42
N LEU A 3 -14.39 -34.67 56.52
CA LEU A 3 -13.98 -35.36 55.29
C LEU A 3 -13.30 -34.37 54.34
N ARG A 4 -12.02 -34.58 54.06
CA ARG A 4 -11.31 -33.86 52.99
C ARG A 4 -11.61 -34.55 51.66
N LYS A 5 -12.37 -33.86 50.81
CA LYS A 5 -12.65 -34.22 49.41
C LYS A 5 -11.31 -34.25 48.65
N ILE A 6 -10.86 -35.42 48.21
CA ILE A 6 -9.67 -35.56 47.37
C ILE A 6 -10.02 -34.97 46.00
N LEU A 7 -9.43 -33.81 45.68
CA LEU A 7 -9.58 -33.18 44.38
C LEU A 7 -8.82 -34.01 43.34
N ASN A 8 -9.58 -34.64 42.45
CA ASN A 8 -9.11 -35.50 41.37
C ASN A 8 -8.30 -34.64 40.36
N ARG A 9 -6.97 -34.55 40.52
CA ARG A 9 -6.12 -33.82 39.58
C ARG A 9 -5.89 -34.68 38.35
N LYS A 10 -6.51 -34.31 37.22
CA LYS A 10 -6.21 -34.91 35.91
C LYS A 10 -4.79 -34.50 35.51
N ALA A 11 -3.88 -35.48 35.40
CA ALA A 11 -2.58 -35.28 34.80
C ALA A 11 -2.73 -35.37 33.27
N PHE A 12 -2.19 -34.39 32.55
CA PHE A 12 -2.12 -34.42 31.09
C PHE A 12 -1.12 -35.49 30.65
N THR A 13 -1.45 -36.27 29.63
CA THR A 13 -0.52 -37.23 29.03
C THR A 13 0.43 -36.51 28.07
N LEU A 14 1.66 -37.02 27.95
CA LEU A 14 2.65 -36.46 27.01
C LEU A 14 2.17 -36.54 25.55
N ILE A 15 1.39 -37.57 25.20
CA ILE A 15 0.85 -37.75 23.85
C ILE A 15 -0.24 -36.72 23.53
N GLU A 16 -1.09 -36.37 24.50
CA GLU A 16 -2.09 -35.31 24.33
C GLU A 16 -1.43 -33.96 24.03
N LEU A 17 -0.34 -33.64 24.73
CA LEU A 17 0.41 -32.41 24.46
C LEU A 17 1.08 -32.46 23.07
N LEU A 18 1.64 -33.61 22.70
CA LEU A 18 2.35 -33.80 21.43
C LEU A 18 1.44 -33.62 20.22
N VAL A 19 0.23 -34.17 20.25
CA VAL A 19 -0.74 -34.03 19.15
C VAL A 19 -1.20 -32.58 19.00
N VAL A 20 -1.38 -31.85 20.11
CA VAL A 20 -1.81 -30.45 20.09
C VAL A 20 -0.78 -29.55 19.40
N ILE A 21 0.50 -29.66 19.77
CA ILE A 21 1.55 -28.85 19.13
C ILE A 21 1.74 -29.21 17.66
N ALA A 22 1.52 -30.47 17.28
CA ALA A 22 1.56 -30.91 15.89
C ALA A 22 0.45 -30.24 15.06
N ILE A 23 -0.78 -30.20 15.57
CA ILE A 23 -1.91 -29.54 14.88
C ILE A 23 -1.68 -28.02 14.80
N ILE A 24 -1.23 -27.38 15.89
CA ILE A 24 -0.93 -25.94 15.88
C ILE A 24 0.15 -25.61 14.84
N GLY A 25 1.18 -26.46 14.71
CA GLY A 25 2.24 -26.29 13.71
C GLY A 25 1.70 -26.31 12.27
N ILE A 26 0.80 -27.25 11.95
CA ILE A 26 0.19 -27.35 10.62
C ILE A 26 -0.65 -26.10 10.32
N LEU A 27 -1.51 -25.68 11.26
CA LEU A 27 -2.35 -24.51 11.09
C LEU A 27 -1.52 -23.22 10.92
N ALA A 28 -0.46 -23.06 11.71
CA ALA A 28 0.43 -21.91 11.63
C ALA A 28 1.14 -21.81 10.26
N ALA A 29 1.57 -22.95 9.69
CA ALA A 29 2.22 -22.99 8.38
C ALA A 29 1.30 -22.50 7.25
N VAL A 30 0.04 -22.95 7.24
CA VAL A 30 -0.96 -22.53 6.22
C VAL A 30 -1.26 -21.04 6.34
N VAL A 31 -1.44 -20.54 7.57
CA VAL A 31 -1.70 -19.12 7.82
C VAL A 31 -0.55 -18.25 7.31
N MET A 32 0.70 -18.66 7.53
CA MET A 32 1.87 -17.89 7.10
C MET A 32 1.91 -17.66 5.58
N VAL A 33 1.62 -18.70 4.78
CA VAL A 33 1.57 -18.58 3.32
C VAL A 33 0.46 -17.61 2.90
N SER A 34 -0.73 -17.75 3.48
CA SER A 34 -1.88 -16.89 3.14
C SER A 34 -1.64 -15.41 3.47
N LEU A 35 -0.95 -15.13 4.58
CA LEU A 35 -0.67 -13.77 5.05
C LEU A 35 0.32 -13.04 4.14
N ASN A 36 1.30 -13.74 3.58
CA ASN A 36 2.27 -13.15 2.65
C ASN A 36 1.60 -12.65 1.37
N THR A 37 0.67 -13.43 0.81
CA THR A 37 -0.13 -13.02 -0.35
C THR A 37 -1.07 -11.86 -0.02
N ALA A 38 -1.75 -11.91 1.13
CA ALA A 38 -2.65 -10.84 1.57
C ALA A 38 -1.92 -9.49 1.75
N ARG A 39 -0.72 -9.52 2.36
CA ARG A 39 0.15 -8.34 2.49
C ARG A 39 0.59 -7.79 1.14
N GLY A 40 0.82 -8.65 0.15
CA GLY A 40 1.10 -8.24 -1.23
C GLY A 40 -0.04 -7.44 -1.85
N LYS A 41 -1.25 -8.00 -1.80
CA LYS A 41 -2.47 -7.34 -2.32
C LYS A 41 -2.79 -6.04 -1.59
N ALA A 42 -2.57 -5.97 -0.28
CA ALA A 42 -2.77 -4.76 0.51
C ALA A 42 -1.86 -3.61 0.06
N ARG A 43 -0.58 -3.90 -0.22
CA ARG A 43 0.35 -2.89 -0.76
C ARG A 43 -0.06 -2.40 -2.15
N ASP A 44 -0.53 -3.29 -3.02
CA ASP A 44 -1.01 -2.91 -4.34
C ASP A 44 -2.30 -2.09 -4.28
N ALA A 45 -3.20 -2.40 -3.35
CA ALA A 45 -4.39 -1.58 -3.09
C ALA A 45 -4.01 -0.19 -2.58
N GLN A 46 -3.03 -0.10 -1.68
CA GLN A 46 -2.50 1.19 -1.20
C GLN A 46 -1.91 2.01 -2.35
N ARG A 47 -1.06 1.41 -3.19
CA ARG A 47 -0.50 2.09 -4.38
C ARG A 47 -1.57 2.67 -5.29
N LYS A 48 -2.63 1.90 -5.57
CA LYS A 48 -3.75 2.37 -6.38
C LYS A 48 -4.47 3.55 -5.73
N SER A 49 -4.71 3.48 -4.42
CA SER A 49 -5.33 4.57 -3.66
C SER A 49 -4.47 5.83 -3.70
N ASP A 50 -3.16 5.70 -3.54
CA ASP A 50 -2.22 6.81 -3.58
C ASP A 50 -2.24 7.52 -4.94
N ILE A 51 -2.20 6.75 -6.04
CA ILE A 51 -2.27 7.29 -7.40
C ILE A 51 -3.58 8.06 -7.65
N VAL A 52 -4.70 7.53 -7.15
CA VAL A 52 -6.00 8.23 -7.26
C VAL A 52 -5.99 9.53 -6.47
N ASN A 53 -5.46 9.52 -5.24
CA ASN A 53 -5.37 10.72 -4.42
C ASN A 53 -4.48 11.80 -5.07
N ILE A 54 -3.35 11.40 -5.67
CA ILE A 54 -2.47 12.34 -6.38
C ILE A 54 -3.17 12.92 -7.61
N SER A 55 -3.85 12.08 -8.39
CA SER A 55 -4.64 12.53 -9.55
C SER A 55 -5.69 13.56 -9.13
N THR A 56 -6.46 13.30 -8.07
CA THR A 56 -7.42 14.28 -7.54
C THR A 56 -6.75 15.59 -7.13
N ALA A 57 -5.59 15.54 -6.47
CA ALA A 57 -4.85 16.75 -6.10
C ALA A 57 -4.33 17.53 -7.33
N LEU A 58 -3.98 16.84 -8.41
CA LEU A 58 -3.56 17.45 -9.67
C LEU A 58 -4.71 18.13 -10.41
N GLU A 59 -5.91 17.53 -10.42
CA GLU A 59 -7.11 18.18 -10.96
C GLU A 59 -7.42 19.48 -10.19
N MET A 60 -7.37 19.43 -8.85
CA MET A 60 -7.57 20.62 -8.02
C MET A 60 -6.52 21.71 -8.28
N TYR A 61 -5.25 21.32 -8.52
CA TYR A 61 -4.21 22.25 -8.91
C TYR A 61 -4.52 22.91 -10.25
N TYR A 62 -4.91 22.12 -11.26
CA TYR A 62 -5.25 22.61 -12.60
C TYR A 62 -6.37 23.67 -12.55
N ASP A 63 -7.43 23.40 -11.78
CA ASP A 63 -8.56 24.32 -11.61
C ASP A 63 -8.17 25.65 -10.94
N SER A 64 -7.15 25.62 -10.08
CA SER A 64 -6.66 26.80 -9.37
C SER A 64 -5.62 27.62 -10.16
N ALA A 65 -4.96 26.98 -11.13
CA ALA A 65 -3.84 27.57 -11.83
C ALA A 65 -4.30 28.61 -12.88
N THR A 66 -3.62 29.75 -12.92
CA THR A 66 -3.85 30.79 -13.92
C THR A 66 -2.55 31.09 -14.67
N PRO A 67 -2.36 30.62 -15.92
CA PRO A 67 -3.29 29.85 -16.74
C PRO A 67 -3.45 28.37 -16.29
N PRO A 68 -4.57 27.71 -16.65
CA PRO A 68 -4.79 26.30 -16.32
C PRO A 68 -3.68 25.41 -16.89
N SER A 69 -2.93 24.77 -16.00
CA SER A 69 -1.80 23.93 -16.38
C SER A 69 -1.46 22.95 -15.26
N TYR A 70 -0.83 21.84 -15.62
CA TYR A 70 -0.27 20.88 -14.67
C TYR A 70 1.15 21.28 -14.24
N PRO A 71 1.64 20.80 -13.08
CA PRO A 71 3.00 21.08 -12.65
C PRO A 71 4.05 20.43 -13.56
N ILE A 72 5.25 21.03 -13.60
CA ILE A 72 6.40 20.42 -14.26
C ILE A 72 6.92 19.22 -13.46
N ALA A 73 7.69 18.34 -14.11
CA ALA A 73 8.13 17.08 -13.52
C ALA A 73 8.88 17.25 -12.19
N THR A 74 9.71 18.28 -12.06
CA THR A 74 10.49 18.58 -10.85
C THR A 74 9.71 19.38 -9.80
N GLY A 75 8.58 19.98 -10.18
CA GLY A 75 7.78 20.87 -9.33
C GLY A 75 6.56 20.22 -8.69
N LEU A 76 6.35 18.92 -8.90
CA LEU A 76 5.16 18.21 -8.43
C LEU A 76 4.91 18.41 -6.93
N ASN A 77 5.94 18.16 -6.10
CA ASN A 77 5.80 18.22 -4.65
C ASN A 77 5.41 19.62 -4.18
N ASP A 78 6.10 20.65 -4.67
CA ASP A 78 5.85 22.04 -4.26
C ASP A 78 4.52 22.58 -4.79
N ALA A 79 4.01 22.01 -5.89
CA ALA A 79 2.73 22.40 -6.48
C ALA A 79 1.53 21.86 -5.71
N ILE A 80 1.59 20.61 -5.22
CA ILE A 80 0.45 19.96 -4.56
C ILE A 80 0.55 19.85 -3.05
N VAL A 81 1.77 19.93 -2.49
CA VAL A 81 2.01 19.89 -1.04
C VAL A 81 2.46 21.28 -0.57
N PRO A 82 1.89 21.82 0.53
CA PRO A 82 0.88 21.24 1.41
C PRO A 82 -0.58 21.54 1.00
N THR A 83 -0.79 22.30 -0.07
CA THR A 83 -2.08 22.93 -0.38
C THR A 83 -3.19 21.93 -0.70
N TYR A 84 -2.90 20.90 -1.50
CA TYR A 84 -3.88 19.90 -1.97
C TYR A 84 -3.66 18.52 -1.33
N MET A 85 -2.48 18.30 -0.73
CA MET A 85 -2.16 17.08 -0.01
C MET A 85 -1.12 17.33 1.09
N SER A 86 -1.21 16.66 2.23
CA SER A 86 -0.30 16.90 3.37
C SER A 86 1.11 16.34 3.19
N LYS A 87 1.30 15.36 2.31
CA LYS A 87 2.60 14.81 1.88
C LYS A 87 2.40 13.99 0.61
N LEU A 88 3.41 13.91 -0.24
CA LEU A 88 3.37 12.99 -1.37
C LEU A 88 3.49 11.54 -0.85
N PRO A 89 2.54 10.64 -1.16
CA PRO A 89 2.65 9.24 -0.80
C PRO A 89 3.82 8.59 -1.54
N THR A 90 4.48 7.65 -0.88
CA THR A 90 5.61 6.89 -1.41
C THR A 90 5.29 5.40 -1.44
N ASP A 91 5.99 4.66 -2.28
CA ASP A 91 5.78 3.23 -2.44
C ASP A 91 6.01 2.48 -1.10
N PRO A 92 5.06 1.64 -0.65
CA PRO A 92 5.13 0.96 0.64
C PRO A 92 6.25 -0.10 0.74
N THR A 93 6.90 -0.46 -0.37
CA THR A 93 7.93 -1.51 -0.41
C THR A 93 9.36 -0.95 -0.46
N GLY A 94 9.53 0.34 -0.79
CA GLY A 94 10.86 0.93 -0.98
C GLY A 94 10.95 2.44 -0.74
N GLY A 95 9.85 3.11 -0.41
CA GLY A 95 9.83 4.56 -0.17
C GLY A 95 10.08 5.40 -1.43
N THR A 96 10.15 4.79 -2.61
CA THR A 96 10.31 5.48 -3.89
C THR A 96 9.06 6.27 -4.24
N ALA A 97 9.25 7.48 -4.79
CA ALA A 97 8.14 8.27 -5.31
C ALA A 97 7.52 7.60 -6.55
N TYR A 98 6.23 7.84 -6.77
CA TYR A 98 5.54 7.41 -7.98
C TYR A 98 6.04 8.17 -9.21
N THR A 99 6.00 7.53 -10.38
CA THR A 99 6.51 8.12 -11.61
C THR A 99 5.49 9.11 -12.16
N TYR A 100 5.83 10.40 -12.12
CA TYR A 100 5.05 11.48 -12.70
C TYR A 100 5.68 11.97 -14.01
N ALA A 101 4.89 12.07 -15.07
CA ALA A 101 5.31 12.57 -16.37
C ALA A 101 4.29 13.58 -16.90
N PRO A 102 4.58 14.89 -16.88
CA PRO A 102 3.69 15.87 -17.49
C PRO A 102 3.79 15.81 -19.02
N THR A 103 2.72 16.20 -19.70
CA THR A 103 2.59 16.22 -21.16
C THR A 103 2.32 17.65 -21.63
N PRO A 104 3.04 18.16 -22.65
CA PRO A 104 4.17 17.54 -23.35
C PRO A 104 5.39 17.31 -22.45
N ALA A 105 6.21 16.29 -22.75
CA ALA A 105 7.43 16.02 -22.00
C ALA A 105 8.36 17.24 -22.03
N GLY A 106 8.84 17.66 -20.86
CA GLY A 106 9.67 18.87 -20.74
C GLY A 106 8.90 20.19 -20.89
N CYS A 107 7.57 20.17 -20.72
CA CYS A 107 6.78 21.40 -20.66
C CYS A 107 7.32 22.37 -19.61
N ALA A 108 7.28 23.66 -19.94
CA ALA A 108 7.56 24.74 -19.00
C ALA A 108 6.38 24.97 -18.06
N ALA A 109 6.63 25.63 -16.93
CA ALA A 109 5.58 26.04 -16.01
C ALA A 109 4.52 26.89 -16.75
N GLY A 110 3.23 26.57 -16.58
CA GLY A 110 2.15 27.22 -17.31
C GLY A 110 1.80 26.61 -18.68
N ALA A 111 2.55 25.62 -19.16
CA ALA A 111 2.38 25.04 -20.51
C ALA A 111 2.07 23.53 -20.53
N CYS A 112 2.03 22.86 -19.37
CA CYS A 112 1.69 21.44 -19.30
C CYS A 112 0.17 21.27 -19.40
N THR A 113 -0.29 20.54 -20.42
CA THR A 113 -1.72 20.36 -20.74
C THR A 113 -2.28 19.02 -20.27
N GLY A 114 -1.43 18.07 -19.91
CA GLY A 114 -1.83 16.79 -19.34
C GLY A 114 -0.74 16.20 -18.45
N TYR A 115 -1.01 15.05 -17.84
CA TYR A 115 -0.03 14.30 -17.07
C TYR A 115 -0.23 12.79 -17.22
N SER A 116 0.69 12.05 -16.62
CA SER A 116 0.56 10.62 -16.37
C SER A 116 1.25 10.32 -15.06
N ILE A 117 0.53 9.72 -14.11
CA ILE A 117 1.03 9.31 -12.81
C ILE A 117 0.87 7.80 -12.67
N CYS A 118 1.98 7.12 -12.39
CA CYS A 118 2.09 5.68 -12.57
C CYS A 118 2.71 4.99 -11.35
N ALA A 119 2.13 3.84 -10.94
CA ALA A 119 2.70 2.94 -9.94
C ALA A 119 2.96 1.54 -10.53
N THR A 120 4.08 0.93 -10.15
CA THR A 120 4.41 -0.46 -10.50
C THR A 120 3.85 -1.42 -9.46
N LEU A 121 2.93 -2.30 -9.86
CA LEU A 121 2.35 -3.31 -8.97
C LEU A 121 3.25 -4.54 -8.86
N LYS A 122 3.21 -5.24 -7.71
CA LYS A 122 4.18 -6.31 -7.42
C LYS A 122 3.88 -7.65 -8.10
N ASP A 123 2.64 -7.88 -8.55
CA ASP A 123 2.14 -9.22 -8.91
C ASP A 123 2.31 -9.63 -10.38
N THR A 124 3.44 -9.30 -11.03
CA THR A 124 3.51 -9.50 -12.49
C THR A 124 4.91 -9.57 -13.09
N THR A 125 5.09 -10.61 -13.87
CA THR A 125 6.06 -10.73 -14.95
C THR A 125 5.72 -9.72 -16.06
N GLY A 126 6.36 -8.55 -16.09
CA GLY A 126 6.47 -7.75 -17.32
C GLY A 126 5.53 -6.54 -17.52
N THR A 127 5.19 -5.80 -16.45
CA THR A 127 4.73 -4.38 -16.46
C THR A 127 3.21 -4.07 -16.43
N PRO A 128 2.49 -4.33 -15.32
CA PRO A 128 1.23 -3.67 -14.98
C PRO A 128 1.55 -2.37 -14.23
N THR A 129 1.73 -1.33 -15.00
CA THR A 129 1.75 0.01 -14.46
C THR A 129 0.30 0.45 -14.28
N PHE A 130 -0.12 0.70 -13.04
CA PHE A 130 -1.40 1.39 -12.83
C PHE A 130 -1.12 2.88 -13.04
N CYS A 131 -1.58 3.40 -14.18
CA CYS A 131 -1.43 4.79 -14.54
C CYS A 131 -2.79 5.50 -14.54
N LYS A 132 -2.77 6.77 -14.15
CA LYS A 132 -3.87 7.71 -14.35
C LYS A 132 -3.38 8.86 -15.24
N PRO A 133 -4.22 9.33 -16.18
CA PRO A 133 -3.98 10.58 -16.89
C PRO A 133 -4.06 11.77 -15.94
#